data_AF-A0LHC0-F1
#
_entry.id   AF-A0LHC0-F1
#
_cell.length_a   1.000
_cell.length_b   1.000
_cell.length_c   1.000
_cell.angle_alpha   90.00
_cell.angle_beta   90.00
_cell.angle_gamma   90.00
#
_symmetry.space_group_name_H-M   'P 1'
#
loop_
_entity.id
_entity.type
_entity.pdbx_description
1 polymer ?
#
loop_
_entity_poly.entity_id
_entity_poly.type
_entity_poly.pdbx_seq_one_letter_code
_entity_poly.pdbx_strand_id
1 'polypeptide(L)'
;MSKEELLLELEEEMKHFFCKGITDDFIRFSMENAVESFVRKEAARMGEDELLEKFGTMEDAFKLFIEFLRGKGVGGKKLADYYRRKNH
;
A
#
# COMPACT_ATOMS: atom_id res chain seq x y z
N MET A 1 -17.45 4.24 -14.69
CA MET A 1 -16.70 3.56 -13.63
C MET A 1 -17.15 4.19 -12.32
N SER A 2 -17.52 3.37 -11.34
CA SER A 2 -17.91 3.81 -10.00
C SER A 2 -16.68 4.03 -9.11
N LYS A 3 -16.81 4.81 -8.03
CA LYS A 3 -15.79 4.92 -6.98
C LYS A 3 -15.29 3.57 -6.47
N GLU A 4 -16.19 2.59 -6.31
CA GLU A 4 -15.83 1.27 -5.80
C GLU A 4 -14.94 0.52 -6.79
N GLU A 5 -15.25 0.60 -8.08
CA GLU A 5 -14.39 0.05 -9.15
C GLU A 5 -13.02 0.74 -9.17
N LEU A 6 -12.97 2.07 -9.04
CA LEU A 6 -11.70 2.83 -8.98
C LEU A 6 -10.82 2.41 -7.79
N LEU A 7 -11.42 2.21 -6.61
CA LEU A 7 -10.68 1.78 -5.42
C LEU A 7 -10.16 0.35 -5.56
N LEU A 8 -10.92 -0.54 -6.19
CA LEU A 8 -10.50 -1.92 -6.47
C LEU A 8 -9.34 -1.95 -7.48
N GLU A 9 -9.47 -1.23 -8.60
CA GLU A 9 -8.41 -1.12 -9.60
C GLU A 9 -7.12 -0.55 -8.98
N LEU A 10 -7.24 0.52 -8.19
CA LEU A 10 -6.09 1.10 -7.49
C LEU A 10 -5.43 0.09 -6.55
N GLU A 11 -6.20 -0.67 -5.77
CA GLU A 11 -5.65 -1.69 -4.88
C GLU A 11 -4.89 -2.78 -5.65
N GLU A 12 -5.46 -3.27 -6.74
CA GLU A 12 -4.86 -4.31 -7.59
C GLU A 12 -3.58 -3.82 -8.25
N GLU A 13 -3.60 -2.62 -8.85
CA GLU A 13 -2.42 -2.04 -9.50
C GLU A 13 -1.29 -1.77 -8.50
N MET A 14 -1.62 -1.19 -7.34
CA MET A 14 -0.64 -0.97 -6.28
C MET A 14 -0.07 -2.28 -5.76
N LYS A 15 -0.89 -3.31 -5.53
CA LYS A 15 -0.40 -4.65 -5.14
C LYS A 15 0.52 -5.22 -6.21
N HIS A 16 0.12 -5.15 -7.49
CA HIS A 16 0.96 -5.61 -8.58
C HIS A 16 2.31 -4.90 -8.62
N PHE A 17 2.31 -3.57 -8.53
CA PHE A 17 3.52 -2.77 -8.65
C PHE A 17 4.45 -2.93 -7.45
N PHE A 18 3.91 -2.91 -6.22
CA PHE A 18 4.74 -2.97 -5.01
C PHE A 18 5.10 -4.39 -4.56
N CYS A 19 4.31 -5.41 -4.91
CA CYS A 19 4.46 -6.75 -4.34
C CYS A 19 5.00 -7.80 -5.31
N LYS A 20 4.90 -7.59 -6.64
CA LYS A 20 5.27 -8.61 -7.65
C LYS A 20 6.71 -9.12 -7.55
N GLY A 21 7.65 -8.27 -7.13
CA GLY A 21 9.07 -8.64 -6.99
C GLY A 21 9.45 -9.24 -5.64
N ILE A 22 8.53 -9.31 -4.68
CA ILE A 22 8.81 -9.76 -3.32
C ILE A 22 8.65 -11.29 -3.25
N THR A 23 9.75 -11.99 -3.06
CA THR A 23 9.79 -13.46 -2.99
C THR A 23 9.60 -14.02 -1.59
N ASP A 24 9.88 -13.22 -0.54
CA ASP A 24 9.60 -13.63 0.84
C ASP A 24 8.11 -13.45 1.15
N ASP A 25 7.41 -14.57 1.37
CA ASP A 25 5.96 -14.60 1.58
C ASP A 25 5.50 -13.72 2.75
N PHE A 26 6.28 -13.65 3.83
CA PHE A 26 5.91 -12.83 4.99
C PHE A 26 5.99 -11.34 4.65
N ILE A 27 7.03 -10.93 3.91
CA ILE A 27 7.20 -9.55 3.47
C ILE A 27 6.13 -9.18 2.46
N ARG A 28 5.85 -10.07 1.48
CA ARG A 28 4.81 -9.86 0.47
C ARG A 28 3.45 -9.70 1.12
N PHE A 29 3.06 -10.63 2.00
CA PHE A 29 1.82 -10.54 2.75
C PHE A 29 1.72 -9.25 3.56
N SER A 30 2.81 -8.86 4.24
CA SER A 30 2.83 -7.61 5.01
C SER A 30 2.64 -6.37 4.13
N MET A 31 3.24 -6.36 2.93
CA MET A 31 3.10 -5.26 1.96
C MET A 31 1.69 -5.21 1.37
N GLU A 32 1.13 -6.34 0.95
CA GLU A 32 -0.24 -6.42 0.41
C GLU A 32 -1.28 -5.91 1.43
N ASN A 33 -1.14 -6.29 2.70
CA ASN A 33 -1.99 -5.78 3.78
C ASN A 33 -1.82 -4.26 4.01
N ALA A 34 -0.61 -3.74 3.82
CA ALA A 34 -0.37 -2.31 3.95
C ALA A 34 -1.07 -1.54 2.82
N VAL A 35 -1.01 -2.05 1.58
CA VAL A 35 -1.72 -1.49 0.42
C VAL A 35 -3.23 -1.53 0.65
N GLU A 36 -3.80 -2.68 1.02
CA GLU A 36 -5.23 -2.79 1.33
C GLU A 36 -5.64 -1.81 2.44
N SER A 37 -4.83 -1.69 3.49
CA SER A 37 -5.13 -0.76 4.56
C SER A 37 -5.01 0.70 4.11
N PHE A 38 -4.14 1.04 3.17
CA PHE A 38 -4.03 2.38 2.61
C PHE A 38 -5.27 2.72 1.80
N VAL A 39 -5.66 1.84 0.88
CA VAL A 39 -6.85 2.04 0.04
C VAL A 39 -8.10 2.19 0.90
N ARG A 40 -8.32 1.30 1.87
CA ARG A 40 -9.52 1.33 2.72
C ARG A 40 -9.58 2.50 3.71
N LYS A 41 -8.43 2.99 4.20
CA LYS A 41 -8.41 4.02 5.26
C LYS A 41 -8.15 5.43 4.75
N GLU A 42 -7.41 5.56 3.66
CA GLU A 42 -7.04 6.85 3.10
C GLU A 42 -7.78 7.09 1.78
N ALA A 43 -7.53 6.26 0.75
CA ALA A 43 -8.12 6.48 -0.58
C ALA A 43 -9.67 6.46 -0.55
N ALA A 44 -10.27 5.53 0.22
CA ALA A 44 -11.72 5.43 0.34
C ALA A 44 -12.41 6.68 0.91
N ARG A 45 -11.67 7.57 1.60
CA ARG A 45 -12.21 8.84 2.12
C ARG A 45 -12.28 9.94 1.05
N MET A 46 -11.56 9.78 -0.05
CA MET A 46 -11.48 10.76 -1.13
C MET A 46 -12.73 10.70 -2.03
N GLY A 47 -13.02 11.81 -2.71
CA GLY A 47 -14.01 11.82 -3.80
C GLY A 47 -13.50 11.11 -5.06
N GLU A 48 -14.38 10.84 -6.03
CA GLU A 48 -13.97 10.24 -7.32
C GLU A 48 -12.96 11.13 -8.07
N ASP A 49 -13.26 12.42 -8.21
CA ASP A 49 -12.35 13.37 -8.88
C ASP A 49 -11.00 13.47 -8.17
N GLU A 50 -11.01 13.47 -6.83
CA GLU A 50 -9.79 13.52 -6.02
C GLU A 50 -8.97 12.22 -6.17
N LEU A 51 -9.61 11.06 -6.29
CA LEU A 51 -8.92 9.80 -6.59
C LEU A 51 -8.22 9.87 -7.94
N LEU A 52 -8.92 10.34 -8.98
CA LEU A 52 -8.37 10.44 -10.32
C LEU A 52 -7.21 11.45 -10.39
N GLU A 53 -7.29 12.55 -9.64
CA GLU A 53 -6.22 13.54 -9.56
C GLU A 53 -5.00 13.00 -8.81
N LYS A 54 -5.19 12.47 -7.59
CA LYS A 54 -4.10 12.06 -6.71
C LYS A 54 -3.45 10.73 -7.09
N PHE A 55 -4.19 9.87 -7.77
CA PHE A 55 -3.72 8.57 -8.24
C PHE A 55 -3.64 8.50 -9.77
N GLY A 56 -3.69 9.65 -10.46
CA GLY A 56 -3.55 9.73 -11.91
C GLY A 56 -2.20 9.23 -12.43
N THR A 57 -1.19 9.12 -11.54
CA THR A 57 0.08 8.47 -11.83
C THR A 57 0.50 7.51 -10.72
N MET A 58 1.23 6.45 -11.09
CA MET A 58 1.81 5.52 -10.12
C MET A 58 2.87 6.17 -9.21
N GLU A 59 3.54 7.23 -9.67
CA GLU A 59 4.51 7.95 -8.85
C GLU A 59 3.83 8.67 -7.67
N ASP A 60 2.70 9.31 -7.92
CA ASP A 60 1.95 10.04 -6.90
C ASP A 60 1.25 9.08 -5.94
N ALA A 61 0.72 7.97 -6.47
CA ALA A 61 0.22 6.86 -5.66
C ALA A 61 1.30 6.33 -4.69
N PHE A 62 2.53 6.19 -5.17
CA PHE A 62 3.65 5.74 -4.35
C PHE A 62 4.02 6.76 -3.26
N LYS A 63 4.09 8.06 -3.58
CA LYS A 63 4.38 9.11 -2.59
C LYS A 63 3.37 9.07 -1.44
N LEU A 64 2.07 9.05 -1.76
CA LEU A 64 1.00 8.99 -0.76
C LEU A 64 1.07 7.72 0.08
N PHE A 65 1.37 6.58 -0.54
CA PHE A 65 1.53 5.32 0.16
C PHE A 65 2.71 5.34 1.14
N ILE A 66 3.85 5.90 0.74
CA ILE A 66 5.03 6.04 1.62
C ILE A 66 4.75 6.99 2.79
N GLU A 67 4.04 8.09 2.56
CA GLU A 67 3.61 9.00 3.63
C GLU A 67 2.69 8.30 4.63
N PHE A 68 1.75 7.49 4.15
CA PHE A 68 0.90 6.67 5.00
C PHE A 68 1.70 5.67 5.85
N LEU A 69 2.67 4.98 5.25
CA LEU A 69 3.55 4.04 5.98
C LEU A 69 4.34 4.75 7.08
N ARG A 70 4.88 5.94 6.77
CA ARG A 70 5.58 6.81 7.73
C ARG A 70 4.66 7.21 8.88
N GLY A 71 3.45 7.66 8.58
CA GLY A 71 2.46 8.07 9.59
C GLY A 71 2.03 6.93 10.53
N LYS A 72 1.99 5.68 10.03
CA LYS A 72 1.68 4.51 10.86
C LYS A 72 2.87 3.93 11.63
N GLY A 73 4.09 4.39 11.39
CA GLY A 73 5.30 3.74 11.88
C GLY A 73 5.46 2.29 11.37
N VAL A 74 4.77 1.95 10.27
CA VAL A 74 4.83 0.62 9.66
C VAL A 74 6.06 0.58 8.79
N GLY A 75 7.08 -0.16 9.25
CA GLY A 75 8.32 -0.38 8.50
C GLY A 75 9.53 -0.64 9.39
N GLY A 76 9.61 0.01 10.56
CA GLY A 76 10.78 -0.14 11.44
C GLY A 76 10.71 -1.35 12.36
N LYS A 77 9.71 -1.40 13.25
CA LYS A 77 9.74 -2.30 14.41
C LYS A 77 9.39 -3.76 14.08
N LYS A 78 8.28 -4.00 13.36
CA LYS A 78 7.82 -5.37 13.03
C LYS A 78 8.76 -6.10 12.07
N LEU A 79 9.31 -5.42 11.06
CA LEU A 79 10.33 -5.99 10.16
C LEU A 79 11.63 -6.28 10.94
N ALA A 80 12.10 -5.34 11.76
CA ALA A 80 13.29 -5.55 12.58
C ALA A 80 13.10 -6.73 13.56
N ASP A 81 11.94 -6.87 14.18
CA ASP A 81 11.61 -7.98 15.08
C ASP A 81 11.45 -9.32 14.35
N TYR A 82 11.04 -9.32 13.07
CA TYR A 82 11.03 -10.52 12.23
C TYR A 82 12.47 -10.97 11.90
N TYR A 83 13.31 -10.06 11.40
CA TYR A 83 14.70 -10.38 11.06
C TYR A 83 15.54 -10.75 12.28
N ARG A 84 15.30 -10.12 13.44
CA ARG A 84 15.98 -10.50 14.70
C ARG A 84 15.69 -11.95 15.09
N ARG A 85 14.48 -12.44 14.83
CA ARG A 85 14.07 -13.84 15.14
C ARG A 85 14.54 -14.87 14.13
N LYS A 86 14.86 -14.47 12.89
CA LYS A 86 15.30 -15.38 11.82
C LYS A 86 16.83 -15.62 11.83
N ASN A 87 17.59 -14.70 12.44
CA ASN A 87 19.06 -14.72 12.51
C ASN A 87 19.62 -15.16 13.89
N HIS A 88 18.76 -15.71 14.76
CA HIS A 88 19.09 -16.33 16.04
C HIS A 88 18.52 -17.75 16.06
#